data_AF-A0A935LR92-F1
#
_entry.id   AF-A0A935LR92-F1
#
_cell.length_a   1.000
_cell.length_b   1.000
_cell.length_c   1.000
_cell.angle_alpha   90.00
_cell.angle_beta   90.00
_cell.angle_gamma   90.00
#
_symmetry.space_group_name_H-M   'P 1'
#
loop_
_entity.id
_entity.type
_entity.pdbx_description
1 polymer ?
#
loop_
_entity_poly.entity_id
_entity_poly.type
_entity_poly.pdbx_seq_one_letter_code
_entity_poly.pdbx_strand_id
1 'polypeptide(L)'
;MNFTLVGSFILSLLLGISDWKHAEFFKKSAAQIREGVPAYRTVWSSGIGGWHWYALQNGMKPYYLDSSVLKEGDVMVLPKGLSQYRISSDLEVTLLAKLWQKTGPLSFFSGNHFLGLYHNNFGNPPWTLSRNSTDTIYVLGYLGKRSDNK
;
A
#
# COMPACT_ATOMS: atom_id res chain seq x y z
N MET A 1 -38.70 -16.98 -5.16
CA MET A 1 -37.55 -16.32 -4.49
C MET A 1 -36.72 -15.67 -5.58
N ASN A 2 -36.57 -14.34 -5.56
CA ASN A 2 -35.89 -13.61 -6.64
C ASN A 2 -34.39 -13.88 -6.55
N PHE A 3 -33.89 -14.84 -7.33
CA PHE A 3 -32.48 -15.24 -7.38
C PHE A 3 -31.54 -14.05 -7.60
N THR A 4 -31.97 -13.05 -8.34
CA THR A 4 -31.25 -11.79 -8.56
C THR A 4 -31.01 -11.02 -7.26
N LEU A 5 -32.00 -10.99 -6.36
CA LEU A 5 -31.94 -10.22 -5.12
C LEU A 5 -30.99 -10.89 -4.11
N VAL A 6 -31.04 -12.22 -4.03
CA VAL A 6 -30.11 -13.02 -3.24
C VAL A 6 -28.69 -12.91 -3.80
N GLY A 7 -28.53 -13.00 -5.13
CA GLY A 7 -27.23 -12.86 -5.80
C GLY A 7 -26.58 -11.49 -5.56
N SER A 8 -27.34 -10.41 -5.72
CA SER A 8 -26.86 -9.05 -5.46
C SER A 8 -26.49 -8.83 -3.99
N PHE A 9 -27.26 -9.40 -3.05
CA PHE A 9 -26.94 -9.32 -1.63
C PHE A 9 -25.62 -10.03 -1.30
N ILE A 10 -25.44 -11.25 -1.80
CA ILE A 10 -24.20 -12.03 -1.59
C ILE A 10 -23.00 -11.29 -2.20
N LEU A 11 -23.13 -10.78 -3.43
CA LEU A 11 -22.06 -10.05 -4.10
C LEU A 11 -21.67 -8.79 -3.32
N SER A 12 -22.64 -7.99 -2.88
CA SER A 12 -22.37 -6.79 -2.07
C SER A 12 -21.66 -7.12 -0.75
N LEU A 13 -22.06 -8.20 -0.08
CA LEU A 13 -21.43 -8.65 1.15
C LEU A 13 -19.98 -9.10 0.91
N LEU A 14 -19.73 -9.83 -0.18
CA LEU A 14 -18.38 -10.27 -0.56
C LEU A 14 -17.47 -9.08 -0.91
N LEU A 15 -17.99 -8.09 -1.65
CA LEU A 15 -17.26 -6.86 -1.96
C LEU A 15 -16.91 -6.07 -0.70
N GLY A 16 -17.86 -5.91 0.22
CA GLY A 16 -17.62 -5.23 1.50
C GLY A 16 -16.57 -5.94 2.37
N ILE A 17 -16.61 -7.27 2.44
CA ILE A 17 -15.59 -8.05 3.15
C ILE A 17 -14.22 -7.87 2.50
N SER A 18 -14.13 -7.85 1.17
CA SER A 18 -12.86 -7.66 0.49
C SER A 18 -12.29 -6.27 0.75
N ASP A 19 -13.12 -5.22 0.67
CA ASP A 19 -12.70 -3.83 0.95
C ASP A 19 -12.18 -3.70 2.39
N TRP A 20 -12.92 -4.24 3.36
CA TRP A 20 -12.51 -4.26 4.76
C TRP A 20 -11.18 -4.98 4.97
N LYS A 21 -10.97 -6.15 4.35
CA LYS A 21 -9.70 -6.90 4.45
C LYS A 21 -8.52 -6.15 3.85
N HIS A 22 -8.75 -5.40 2.79
CA HIS A 22 -7.73 -4.59 2.14
C HIS A 22 -7.33 -3.40 3.03
N ALA A 23 -8.31 -2.67 3.57
CA ALA A 23 -8.05 -1.60 4.54
C ALA A 23 -7.36 -2.12 5.81
N GLU A 24 -7.79 -3.29 6.32
CA GLU A 24 -7.20 -3.90 7.50
C GLU A 24 -5.75 -4.33 7.28
N PHE A 25 -5.40 -4.81 6.08
CA PHE A 25 -4.00 -5.12 5.72
C PHE A 25 -3.10 -3.90 5.84
N PHE A 26 -3.50 -2.76 5.26
CA PHE A 26 -2.72 -1.53 5.35
C PHE A 26 -2.61 -1.01 6.79
N LYS A 27 -3.72 -1.05 7.54
CA LYS A 27 -3.76 -0.66 8.95
C LYS A 27 -2.77 -1.48 9.79
N LYS A 28 -2.82 -2.81 9.68
CA LYS A 28 -1.94 -3.72 10.42
C LYS A 28 -0.47 -3.58 9.98
N SER A 29 -0.24 -3.47 8.67
CA SER A 29 1.11 -3.34 8.12
C SER A 29 1.78 -2.04 8.58
N ALA A 30 1.05 -0.92 8.64
CA ALA A 30 1.60 0.34 9.15
C ALA A 30 2.09 0.22 10.60
N ALA A 31 1.30 -0.40 11.48
CA ALA A 31 1.70 -0.66 12.86
C ALA A 31 2.93 -1.57 12.94
N GLN A 32 2.90 -2.70 12.23
CA GLN A 32 4.00 -3.68 12.22
C GLN A 32 5.32 -3.08 11.72
N ILE A 33 5.28 -2.26 10.68
CA ILE A 33 6.48 -1.59 10.16
C ILE A 33 7.05 -0.64 11.21
N ARG A 34 6.20 0.13 11.88
CA ARG A 34 6.67 1.09 12.90
C ARG A 34 7.29 0.37 14.09
N GLU A 35 6.66 -0.70 14.56
CA GLU A 35 7.14 -1.54 15.66
C GLU A 35 8.47 -2.24 15.33
N GLY A 36 8.65 -2.66 14.08
CA GLY A 36 9.87 -3.30 13.59
C GLY A 36 11.06 -2.35 13.38
N VAL A 37 10.85 -1.03 13.45
CA VAL A 37 11.92 -0.04 13.23
C VAL A 37 12.29 0.65 14.55
N PRO A 38 13.59 0.66 14.93
CA PRO A 38 14.06 1.36 16.12
C PRO A 38 13.62 2.82 16.18
N ALA A 39 13.26 3.30 17.38
CA ALA A 39 12.66 4.62 17.57
C ALA A 39 13.53 5.81 17.11
N TYR A 40 14.85 5.63 17.04
CA TYR A 40 15.79 6.66 16.58
C TYR A 40 15.85 6.83 15.05
N ARG A 41 15.30 5.90 14.28
CA ARG A 41 15.28 5.96 12.81
C ARG A 41 14.01 6.64 12.33
N THR A 42 14.11 7.49 11.31
CA THR A 42 12.92 8.06 10.69
C THR A 42 12.34 7.06 9.71
N VAL A 43 11.03 6.80 9.82
CA VAL A 43 10.29 6.01 8.83
C VAL A 43 9.56 6.96 7.90
N TRP A 44 9.97 6.98 6.65
CA TRP A 44 9.37 7.74 5.57
C TRP A 44 8.38 6.86 4.81
N SER A 45 7.22 7.41 4.48
CA SER A 45 6.17 6.70 3.75
C SER A 45 5.76 7.47 2.51
N SER A 46 5.68 6.75 1.39
CA SER A 46 5.10 7.26 0.14
C SER A 46 3.68 6.70 -0.04
N GLY A 47 2.92 7.31 -0.94
CA GLY A 47 1.56 6.88 -1.27
C GLY A 47 0.49 7.81 -0.72
N ILE A 48 -0.72 7.65 -1.25
CA ILE A 48 -1.88 8.50 -0.95
C ILE A 48 -3.07 7.67 -0.44
N GLY A 49 -4.19 8.33 -0.15
CA GLY A 49 -5.44 7.69 0.26
C GLY A 49 -5.37 7.06 1.66
N GLY A 50 -6.04 5.91 1.84
CA GLY A 50 -6.15 5.24 3.13
C GLY A 50 -4.79 4.87 3.74
N TRP A 51 -3.84 4.42 2.91
CA TRP A 51 -2.49 4.13 3.37
C TRP A 51 -1.81 5.34 4.01
N HIS A 52 -1.91 6.52 3.40
CA HIS A 52 -1.30 7.74 3.94
C HIS A 52 -1.81 8.03 5.34
N TRP A 53 -3.13 7.89 5.55
CA TRP A 53 -3.73 8.06 6.87
C TRP A 53 -3.17 7.03 7.88
N TYR A 54 -3.13 5.74 7.55
CA TYR A 54 -2.59 4.71 8.45
C TYR A 54 -1.10 4.92 8.76
N ALA A 55 -0.29 5.32 7.79
CA ALA A 55 1.12 5.61 7.98
C ALA A 55 1.35 6.76 8.96
N LEU A 56 0.61 7.87 8.80
CA LEU A 56 0.68 9.02 9.70
C LEU A 56 0.25 8.66 11.13
N GLN A 57 -0.84 7.90 11.29
CA GLN A 57 -1.33 7.46 12.61
C GLN A 57 -0.30 6.60 13.36
N ASN A 58 0.59 5.93 12.64
CA ASN A 58 1.68 5.12 13.22
C ASN A 58 3.01 5.90 13.27
N GLY A 59 2.99 7.23 13.13
CA GLY A 59 4.18 8.08 13.30
C GLY A 59 5.19 8.03 12.16
N MET A 60 4.81 7.52 10.99
CA MET A 60 5.63 7.65 9.78
C MET A 60 5.51 9.06 9.21
N LYS A 61 6.57 9.58 8.61
CA LYS A 61 6.58 10.88 7.95
C LYS A 61 6.28 10.73 6.45
N PRO A 62 5.50 11.63 5.85
CA PRO A 62 5.30 11.60 4.42
C PRO A 62 6.61 11.93 3.70
N TYR A 63 6.93 11.14 2.68
CA TYR A 63 8.04 11.42 1.79
C TYR A 63 7.59 12.29 0.62
N TYR A 64 8.29 13.40 0.44
CA TYR A 64 8.18 14.31 -0.68
C TYR A 64 9.57 14.54 -1.25
N LEU A 65 9.71 14.39 -2.57
CA LEU A 65 10.97 14.50 -3.30
C LEU A 65 11.73 15.80 -2.96
N ASP A 66 11.01 16.93 -2.90
CA ASP A 66 11.62 18.26 -2.83
C ASP A 66 11.88 18.75 -1.40
N SER A 67 11.25 18.16 -0.39
CA SER A 67 11.29 18.66 0.99
C SER A 67 11.76 17.64 2.03
N SER A 68 11.82 16.36 1.68
CA SER A 68 12.24 15.32 2.61
C SER A 68 13.73 15.10 2.55
N VAL A 69 14.40 15.29 3.69
CA VAL A 69 15.83 15.05 3.83
C VAL A 69 16.03 13.68 4.48
N LEU A 70 16.31 12.66 3.67
CA LEU A 70 16.66 11.34 4.18
C LEU A 70 18.07 11.34 4.77
N LYS A 71 18.24 10.63 5.89
CA LYS A 71 19.54 10.33 6.49
C LYS A 71 19.85 8.86 6.35
N GLU A 72 21.11 8.51 6.14
CA GLU A 72 21.54 7.12 6.09
C GLU A 72 21.03 6.33 7.31
N GLY A 73 20.50 5.14 7.06
CA GLY A 73 19.85 4.32 8.07
C GLY A 73 18.37 4.61 8.29
N ASP A 74 17.81 5.70 7.73
CA ASP A 74 16.36 5.90 7.66
C ASP A 74 15.70 4.78 6.85
N VAL A 75 14.39 4.62 7.07
CA VAL A 75 13.58 3.59 6.42
C VAL A 75 12.58 4.25 5.48
N MET A 76 12.43 3.72 4.28
CA MET A 76 11.47 4.16 3.28
C MET A 76 10.43 3.06 3.01
N VAL A 77 9.15 3.42 3.04
CA VAL A 77 8.02 2.50 2.89
C VAL A 77 7.24 2.82 1.63
N LEU A 78 7.17 1.84 0.73
CA LEU A 78 6.60 1.98 -0.61
C LEU A 78 5.47 0.95 -0.83
N PRO A 79 4.20 1.34 -0.69
CA PRO A 79 3.08 0.49 -1.08
C PRO A 79 2.99 0.43 -2.61
N LYS A 80 3.16 -0.77 -3.18
CA LYS A 80 2.88 -1.05 -4.60
C LYS A 80 1.36 -0.93 -4.86
N GLY A 81 0.97 -0.53 -6.05
CA GLY A 81 -0.43 -0.52 -6.48
C GLY A 81 -1.19 0.76 -6.14
N LEU A 82 -0.65 1.60 -5.26
CA LEU A 82 -1.16 2.94 -4.98
C LEU A 82 -0.44 3.98 -5.83
N SER A 83 -1.10 5.10 -6.13
CA SER A 83 -0.40 6.27 -6.66
C SER A 83 0.64 6.74 -5.64
N GLN A 84 1.88 6.81 -6.09
CA GLN A 84 3.01 7.21 -5.26
C GLN A 84 3.44 8.62 -5.64
N TYR A 85 3.95 9.36 -4.66
CA TYR A 85 4.77 10.54 -4.95
C TYR A 85 6.04 10.10 -5.67
N ARG A 86 6.60 10.97 -6.52
CA ARG A 86 7.85 10.68 -7.22
C ARG A 86 8.95 10.33 -6.22
N ILE A 87 9.68 9.27 -6.53
CA ILE A 87 10.85 8.83 -5.77
C ILE A 87 12.07 9.10 -6.64
N SER A 88 13.12 9.62 -6.03
CA SER A 88 14.34 9.93 -6.76
C SER A 88 15.06 8.65 -7.18
N SER A 89 15.52 8.59 -8.43
CA SER A 89 16.27 7.46 -8.98
C SER A 89 17.72 7.38 -8.48
N ASP A 90 18.20 8.44 -7.83
CA ASP A 90 19.54 8.53 -7.22
C ASP A 90 19.62 7.90 -5.83
N LEU A 91 18.50 7.44 -5.25
CA LEU A 91 18.49 6.84 -3.92
C LEU A 91 19.09 5.44 -3.96
N GLU A 92 20.12 5.23 -3.16
CA GLU A 92 20.62 3.91 -2.87
C GLU A 92 19.84 3.32 -1.69
N VAL A 93 19.22 2.17 -1.94
CA VAL A 93 18.31 1.54 -0.99
C VAL A 93 18.55 0.04 -0.94
N THR A 94 18.35 -0.55 0.24
CA THR A 94 18.36 -2.00 0.44
C THR A 94 16.96 -2.49 0.83
N LEU A 95 16.57 -3.66 0.37
CA LEU A 95 15.29 -4.25 0.76
C LEU A 95 15.42 -4.86 2.17
N LEU A 96 14.72 -4.28 3.14
CA LEU A 96 14.67 -4.81 4.51
C LEU A 96 13.56 -5.84 4.66
N ALA A 97 12.38 -5.54 4.14
CA ALA A 97 11.23 -6.43 4.21
C ALA A 97 10.28 -6.21 3.04
N LYS A 98 9.54 -7.26 2.71
CA LYS A 98 8.43 -7.22 1.77
C LYS A 98 7.21 -7.79 2.48
N LEU A 99 6.17 -6.98 2.61
CA LEU A 99 4.88 -7.41 3.17
C LEU A 99 3.90 -7.62 2.04
N TRP A 100 3.18 -8.74 2.04
CA TRP A 100 2.13 -8.99 1.07
C TRP A 100 1.00 -9.78 1.71
N GLN A 101 -0.23 -9.49 1.29
CA GLN A 101 -1.38 -10.27 1.72
C GLN A 101 -1.47 -11.57 0.91
N LYS A 102 -1.58 -12.71 1.60
CA LYS A 102 -1.79 -14.00 0.96
C LYS A 102 -3.22 -14.04 0.38
N THR A 103 -3.34 -14.33 -0.90
CA THR A 103 -4.63 -14.39 -1.59
C THR A 103 -5.50 -15.54 -1.07
N GLY A 104 -6.79 -15.30 -0.85
CA GLY A 104 -7.78 -16.32 -0.48
C GLY A 104 -9.10 -16.15 -1.25
N PRO A 105 -10.10 -17.03 -1.04
CA PRO A 105 -11.37 -16.99 -1.77
C PRO A 105 -12.13 -15.67 -1.62
N LEU A 106 -11.94 -14.98 -0.48
CA LEU A 106 -12.59 -13.71 -0.15
C LEU A 106 -11.87 -12.48 -0.71
N SER A 107 -10.64 -12.63 -1.24
CA SER A 107 -9.96 -11.58 -2.02
C SER A 107 -10.16 -11.77 -3.53
N PHE A 108 -11.00 -12.73 -3.92
CA PHE A 108 -11.32 -13.01 -5.33
C PHE A 108 -12.17 -11.90 -5.95
N PHE A 109 -13.08 -11.29 -5.18
CA PHE A 109 -13.84 -10.11 -5.59
C PHE A 109 -13.10 -8.88 -5.09
N SER A 110 -12.32 -8.19 -5.93
CA SER A 110 -11.47 -7.11 -5.46
C SER A 110 -11.67 -5.82 -6.25
N GLY A 111 -11.78 -4.71 -5.50
CA GLY A 111 -11.65 -3.34 -6.02
C GLY A 111 -10.19 -2.89 -6.09
N ASN A 112 -9.26 -3.84 -6.29
CA ASN A 112 -7.85 -3.67 -5.96
C ASN A 112 -7.03 -2.95 -7.05
N HIS A 113 -7.53 -1.80 -7.46
CA HIS A 113 -6.85 -0.86 -8.32
C HIS A 113 -7.10 0.54 -7.77
N PHE A 114 -6.25 1.49 -8.17
CA PHE A 114 -6.32 2.86 -7.68
C PHE A 114 -7.74 3.45 -7.82
N LEU A 115 -8.33 3.86 -6.68
CA LEU A 115 -9.69 4.39 -6.56
C LEU A 115 -10.85 3.41 -6.89
N GLY A 116 -10.58 2.11 -7.06
CA GLY A 116 -11.51 0.99 -7.21
C GLY A 116 -13.01 1.28 -7.28
N LEU A 117 -13.74 0.93 -6.22
CA LEU A 117 -15.21 1.09 -6.13
C LEU A 117 -15.71 2.54 -6.33
N TYR A 118 -14.81 3.51 -6.32
CA TYR A 118 -15.08 4.93 -6.40
C TYR A 118 -14.73 5.54 -7.76
N HIS A 119 -14.19 4.76 -8.70
CA HIS A 119 -13.78 5.22 -10.01
C HIS A 119 -14.09 4.17 -11.09
N ASN A 120 -14.74 4.59 -12.17
CA ASN A 120 -15.05 3.71 -13.29
C ASN A 120 -14.45 4.28 -14.57
N ASN A 121 -13.49 3.56 -15.16
CA ASN A 121 -12.94 3.88 -16.48
C ASN A 121 -13.19 2.72 -17.43
N PHE A 122 -13.38 3.02 -18.71
CA PHE A 122 -13.53 2.00 -19.75
C PHE A 122 -12.30 1.07 -19.74
N GLY A 123 -12.50 -0.23 -19.49
CA GLY A 123 -11.43 -1.22 -19.33
C GLY A 123 -10.96 -1.50 -17.89
N ASN A 124 -11.35 -0.67 -16.91
CA ASN A 124 -11.08 -0.86 -15.48
C ASN A 124 -12.39 -0.72 -14.68
N PRO A 125 -13.19 -1.80 -14.59
CA PRO A 125 -14.45 -1.77 -13.85
C PRO A 125 -14.16 -1.61 -12.34
N PRO A 126 -15.09 -1.01 -11.57
CA PRO A 126 -14.90 -0.67 -10.15
C PRO A 126 -14.61 -1.87 -9.25
N TRP A 127 -14.92 -3.08 -9.72
CA TRP A 127 -14.50 -4.33 -9.11
C TRP A 127 -14.14 -5.34 -10.19
N THR A 128 -13.21 -6.25 -9.87
CA THR A 128 -12.75 -7.32 -10.75
C THR A 128 -12.70 -8.65 -10.01
N LEU A 129 -12.70 -9.74 -10.76
CA LEU A 129 -12.36 -11.06 -10.23
C LEU A 129 -10.86 -11.27 -10.38
N SER A 130 -10.10 -11.23 -9.28
CA SER A 130 -8.63 -11.30 -9.32
C SER A 130 -8.07 -12.32 -8.34
N ARG A 131 -7.12 -13.13 -8.80
CA ARG A 131 -6.30 -14.04 -7.97
C ARG A 131 -4.93 -13.46 -7.62
N ASN A 132 -4.64 -12.25 -8.08
CA ASN A 132 -3.37 -11.60 -7.80
C ASN A 132 -3.31 -11.18 -6.32
N SER A 133 -2.12 -11.10 -5.74
CA SER A 133 -1.95 -10.62 -4.37
C SER A 133 -2.56 -9.23 -4.24
N THR A 134 -3.37 -9.03 -3.20
CA THR A 134 -4.13 -7.80 -3.01
C THR A 134 -3.22 -6.59 -2.85
N ASP A 135 -2.02 -6.67 -2.29
CA ASP A 135 -1.04 -5.58 -2.41
C ASP A 135 0.31 -6.01 -1.87
N THR A 136 1.33 -5.20 -2.14
CA THR A 136 2.68 -5.39 -1.62
C THR A 136 3.20 -4.09 -1.04
N ILE A 137 3.77 -4.12 0.16
CA ILE A 137 4.48 -3.00 0.75
C ILE A 137 5.96 -3.36 0.81
N TYR A 138 6.80 -2.53 0.21
CA TYR A 138 8.24 -2.64 0.31
C TYR A 138 8.73 -1.77 1.46
N VAL A 139 9.57 -2.34 2.32
CA VAL A 139 10.26 -1.63 3.40
C VAL A 139 11.73 -1.63 3.04
N LEU A 140 12.27 -0.44 2.82
CA LEU A 140 13.59 -0.21 2.27
C LEU A 140 14.45 0.54 3.29
N GLY A 141 15.71 0.15 3.46
CA GLY A 141 16.69 0.92 4.22
C GLY A 141 17.40 1.87 3.29
N TYR A 142 17.49 3.14 3.66
CA TYR A 142 18.21 4.13 2.86
C TYR A 142 19.71 4.08 3.18
N LEU A 143 20.51 3.89 2.13
CA LEU A 143 21.96 3.75 2.22
C LEU A 143 22.72 5.02 1.83
N GLY A 144 22.07 5.98 1.17
CA GLY A 144 22.70 7.21 0.70
C GLY A 144 22.27 7.55 -0.72
N LYS A 145 22.95 8.53 -1.31
CA LYS A 145 22.79 8.83 -2.74
C LYS A 145 23.86 8.12 -3.54
N ARG A 146 23.48 7.57 -4.69
CA ARG A 146 24.41 7.00 -5.64
C ARG A 146 25.39 8.09 -6.07
N SER A 147 26.66 7.95 -5.68
CA SER A 147 27.71 8.83 -6.16
C SER A 147 27.95 8.52 -7.63
N ASP A 148 27.61 9.47 -8.50
CA ASP A 148 28.05 9.44 -9.90
C ASP A 148 29.58 9.60 -9.91
N ASN A 149 30.30 8.47 -9.89
CA ASN A 149 31.69 8.48 -10.31
C ASN A 149 31.70 8.91 -11.77
N LYS A 150 32.21 10.13 -12.01
CA LYS A 150 32.58 10.65 -13.32
C LYS A 150 33.50 9.70 -14.07
#